data_AF-A0A1T2KZ05-F1
#
_entry.id   AF-A0A1T2KZ05-F1
#
_cell.length_a   1.000
_cell.length_b   1.000
_cell.length_c   1.000
_cell.angle_alpha   90.00
_cell.angle_beta   90.00
_cell.angle_gamma   90.00
#
_symmetry.space_group_name_H-M   'P 1'
#
loop_
_entity.id
_entity.type
_entity.pdbx_description
1 polymer ?
#
loop_
_entity_poly.entity_id
_entity_poly.type
_entity_poly.pdbx_seq_one_letter_code
_entity_poly.pdbx_strand_id
1 'polypeptide(L)'
;MKKPFVQTAMLAGVLVFNVSSADEDTRQLVELPQMMQQHMMANMRDHLAAINEILVSMAEGELEQAAQVAASRLGMSSLDSHSASHMAGFMPEGMRQAG
;
A
#
# COMPACT_ATOMS: atom_id res chain seq x y z
N MET A 1 9.52 47.06 52.24
CA MET A 1 8.27 46.92 51.46
C MET A 1 8.67 46.46 50.06
N LYS A 2 8.86 45.17 49.79
CA LYS A 2 7.91 44.17 49.24
C LYS A 2 7.14 44.60 47.96
N LYS A 3 7.68 44.11 46.82
CA LYS A 3 7.04 43.64 45.55
C LYS A 3 6.69 44.68 44.46
N PRO A 4 6.48 44.27 43.19
CA PRO A 4 7.43 43.56 42.30
C PRO A 4 7.35 44.07 40.83
N PHE A 5 8.45 44.32 40.12
CA PHE A 5 8.37 44.56 38.68
C PHE A 5 9.07 43.44 37.90
N VAL A 6 8.24 42.41 37.67
CA VAL A 6 8.14 41.61 36.44
C VAL A 6 9.47 41.22 35.79
N GLN A 7 9.92 40.03 36.17
CA GLN A 7 10.74 39.17 35.34
C GLN A 7 10.04 38.91 34.00
N THR A 8 10.55 39.43 32.89
CA THR A 8 10.42 38.76 31.59
C THR A 8 11.50 39.26 30.64
N ALA A 9 12.75 38.86 30.87
CA ALA A 9 13.80 38.99 29.86
C ALA A 9 14.31 37.59 29.53
N MET A 10 14.34 37.31 28.23
CA MET A 10 15.05 36.21 27.59
C MET A 10 14.57 34.79 27.93
N LEU A 11 13.62 34.31 27.15
CA LEU A 11 13.87 33.10 26.36
C LEU A 11 12.93 33.10 25.14
N ALA A 12 13.28 33.89 24.12
CA ALA A 12 12.68 33.72 22.80
C ALA A 12 13.28 32.46 22.15
N GLY A 13 12.86 31.30 22.65
CA GLY A 13 13.06 30.03 21.98
C GLY A 13 12.24 30.08 20.69
N VAL A 14 12.92 30.32 19.58
CA VAL A 14 12.34 30.26 18.24
C VAL A 14 11.81 28.84 18.04
N LEU A 15 10.49 28.67 18.19
CA LEU A 15 9.78 27.51 17.68
C LEU A 15 9.77 27.62 16.15
N VAL A 16 10.82 27.10 15.51
CA VAL A 16 10.81 26.85 14.07
C VAL A 16 9.86 25.68 13.84
N PHE A 17 8.59 25.97 13.57
CA PHE A 17 7.68 24.98 13.02
C PHE A 17 8.18 24.65 11.61
N ASN A 18 8.71 23.44 11.42
CA ASN A 18 8.91 22.91 10.07
C ASN A 18 7.53 22.61 9.50
N VAL A 19 6.99 23.57 8.74
CA VAL A 19 5.86 23.31 7.86
C VAL A 19 6.39 22.46 6.71
N SER A 20 6.29 21.14 6.83
CA SER A 20 6.41 20.27 5.66
C SER A 20 5.21 20.54 4.77
N SER A 21 5.44 21.19 3.63
CA SER A 21 4.49 21.15 2.53
C SER A 21 4.49 19.73 1.99
N ALA A 22 3.35 19.07 1.99
CA ALA A 22 3.17 17.92 1.11
C ALA A 22 3.28 18.42 -0.33
N ASP A 23 3.99 17.67 -1.16
CA ASP A 23 4.01 17.92 -2.61
C ASP A 23 2.62 17.64 -3.20
N GLU A 24 2.36 18.16 -4.39
CA GLU A 24 1.11 17.90 -5.10
C GLU A 24 0.99 16.40 -5.43
N ASP A 25 -0.21 15.82 -5.24
CA ASP A 25 -0.43 14.42 -5.57
C ASP A 25 -0.49 14.24 -7.09
N THR A 26 0.62 13.80 -7.66
CA THR A 26 0.76 13.57 -9.11
C THR A 26 0.22 12.22 -9.57
N ARG A 27 -0.36 11.40 -8.67
CA ARG A 27 -0.91 10.09 -9.04
C ARG A 27 -2.17 10.25 -9.89
N GLN A 28 -2.23 9.51 -10.99
CA GLN A 28 -3.41 9.44 -11.84
C GLN A 28 -4.35 8.34 -11.36
N LEU A 29 -5.64 8.68 -11.18
CA LEU A 29 -6.68 7.69 -10.91
C LEU A 29 -6.95 6.87 -12.19
N VAL A 30 -6.89 5.54 -12.07
CA VAL A 30 -7.28 4.62 -13.14
C VAL A 30 -8.78 4.33 -13.01
N GLU A 31 -9.57 4.83 -13.94
CA GLU A 31 -11.02 4.59 -13.97
C GLU A 31 -11.32 3.18 -14.49
N LEU A 32 -11.75 2.29 -13.60
CA LEU A 32 -12.15 0.93 -13.94
C LEU A 32 -13.69 0.81 -14.03
N PRO A 33 -14.24 0.07 -15.00
CA PRO A 33 -15.66 -0.29 -14.99
C PRO A 33 -16.04 -1.02 -13.70
N GLN A 34 -17.29 -0.86 -13.24
CA GLN A 34 -17.74 -1.39 -11.94
C GLN A 34 -17.46 -2.90 -11.78
N MET A 35 -17.71 -3.69 -12.82
CA MET A 35 -17.40 -5.13 -12.81
C MET A 35 -15.92 -5.41 -12.55
N MET A 36 -15.03 -4.61 -13.14
CA MET A 36 -13.59 -4.79 -13.01
C MET A 36 -13.09 -4.40 -11.62
N GLN A 37 -13.68 -3.38 -11.00
CA GLN A 37 -13.44 -3.05 -9.60
C GLN A 37 -13.81 -4.22 -8.68
N GLN A 38 -14.97 -4.84 -8.91
CA GLN A 38 -15.41 -6.01 -8.12
C GLN A 38 -14.46 -7.19 -8.28
N HIS A 39 -14.03 -7.50 -9.50
CA HIS A 39 -13.02 -8.53 -9.77
C HIS A 39 -11.70 -8.22 -9.05
N MET A 40 -11.20 -6.99 -9.13
CA MET A 40 -9.97 -6.58 -8.44
C MET A 40 -10.11 -6.74 -6.92
N MET A 41 -11.23 -6.32 -6.33
CA MET A 41 -11.49 -6.48 -4.89
C MET A 41 -11.60 -7.95 -4.49
N ALA A 42 -12.16 -8.81 -5.34
CA ALA A 42 -12.19 -10.25 -5.11
C ALA A 42 -10.77 -10.84 -5.09
N ASN A 43 -9.92 -10.48 -6.05
CA ASN A 43 -8.51 -10.90 -6.09
C ASN A 43 -7.75 -10.42 -4.85
N MET A 44 -7.93 -9.18 -4.41
CA MET A 44 -7.30 -8.68 -3.19
C MET A 44 -7.70 -9.48 -1.95
N ARG A 45 -8.98 -9.87 -1.83
CA ARG A 45 -9.45 -10.72 -0.72
C ARG A 45 -8.89 -12.13 -0.80
N ASP A 46 -8.77 -12.66 -2.01
CA ASP A 46 -8.14 -13.95 -2.28
C ASP A 46 -6.66 -13.94 -1.85
N HIS A 47 -5.91 -12.91 -2.21
CA HIS A 47 -4.52 -12.74 -1.80
C HIS A 47 -4.37 -12.66 -0.27
N LEU A 48 -5.27 -11.95 0.44
CA LEU A 48 -5.26 -11.93 1.90
C LEU A 48 -5.48 -13.32 2.51
N ALA A 49 -6.37 -14.12 1.93
CA ALA A 49 -6.57 -15.49 2.36
C ALA A 49 -5.31 -16.35 2.10
N ALA A 50 -4.65 -16.18 0.95
CA ALA A 50 -3.39 -16.86 0.64
C ALA A 50 -2.28 -16.50 1.63
N ILE A 51 -2.15 -15.23 2.01
CA ILE A 51 -1.19 -14.80 3.03
C ILE A 51 -1.43 -15.51 4.37
N ASN A 52 -2.70 -15.63 4.79
CA ASN A 52 -3.03 -16.35 6.01
C ASN A 52 -2.65 -17.84 5.93
N GLU A 53 -2.93 -18.48 4.81
CA GLU A 53 -2.57 -19.89 4.56
C GLU A 53 -1.04 -20.12 4.58
N ILE A 54 -0.28 -19.20 3.97
CA ILE A 54 1.18 -19.20 4.01
C ILE A 54 1.68 -19.09 5.46
N LEU A 55 1.12 -18.15 6.25
CA LEU A 55 1.52 -17.95 7.64
C LEU A 55 1.23 -19.17 8.52
N VAL A 56 0.08 -19.83 8.33
CA VAL A 56 -0.25 -21.09 9.02
C VAL A 56 0.75 -22.18 8.65
N SER A 57 0.99 -22.41 7.35
CA SER A 57 1.94 -23.40 6.86
C SER A 57 3.35 -23.16 7.43
N MET A 58 3.79 -21.90 7.45
CA MET A 58 5.08 -21.53 8.05
C MET A 58 5.14 -21.82 9.56
N ALA A 59 4.05 -21.54 10.30
CA ALA A 59 3.98 -21.80 11.74
C ALA A 59 4.03 -23.30 12.07
N GLU A 60 3.53 -24.15 11.16
CA GLU A 60 3.54 -25.61 11.27
C GLU A 60 4.85 -26.24 10.74
N GLY A 61 5.75 -25.43 10.16
CA GLY A 61 7.02 -25.89 9.58
C GLY A 61 6.89 -26.46 8.16
N GLU A 62 5.72 -26.32 7.54
CA GLU A 62 5.39 -26.80 6.20
C GLU A 62 5.87 -25.82 5.11
N LEU A 63 7.19 -25.61 5.03
CA LEU A 63 7.77 -24.57 4.17
C LEU A 63 7.54 -24.80 2.67
N GLU A 64 7.50 -26.05 2.22
CA GLU A 64 7.21 -26.38 0.82
C GLU A 64 5.77 -25.98 0.45
N GLN A 65 4.82 -26.27 1.34
CA GLN A 65 3.41 -25.88 1.16
C GLN A 65 3.27 -24.36 1.13
N ALA A 66 3.94 -23.67 2.06
CA ALA A 66 3.98 -22.21 2.10
C ALA A 66 4.51 -21.62 0.78
N ALA A 67 5.62 -22.16 0.26
CA ALA A 67 6.21 -21.74 -1.00
C ALA A 67 5.28 -22.00 -2.20
N GLN A 68 4.61 -23.15 -2.24
CA GLN A 68 3.67 -23.51 -3.30
C GLN A 68 2.46 -22.56 -3.34
N VAL A 69 1.88 -22.21 -2.18
CA VAL A 69 0.78 -21.25 -2.09
C VAL A 69 1.24 -19.86 -2.52
N ALA A 70 2.41 -19.41 -2.04
CA ALA A 70 2.98 -18.12 -2.41
C ALA A 70 3.19 -18.01 -3.92
N ALA A 71 3.81 -19.02 -4.54
CA ALA A 71 4.05 -19.03 -5.97
C ALA A 71 2.74 -19.03 -6.77
N SER A 72 1.82 -19.93 -6.45
CA SER A 72 0.59 -20.13 -7.24
C SER A 72 -0.48 -19.04 -7.08
N ARG A 73 -0.51 -18.32 -5.94
CA ARG A 73 -1.57 -17.35 -5.64
C ARG A 73 -1.10 -15.90 -5.53
N LEU A 74 0.19 -15.66 -5.35
CA LEU A 74 0.77 -14.32 -5.24
C LEU A 74 1.89 -14.06 -6.27
N GLY A 75 2.49 -15.13 -6.81
CA GLY A 75 3.57 -15.04 -7.77
C GLY A 75 3.10 -14.81 -9.20
N MET A 76 4.05 -14.71 -10.12
CA MET A 76 3.76 -14.46 -11.55
C MET A 76 2.88 -15.53 -12.20
N SER A 77 2.87 -16.77 -11.66
CA SER A 77 2.00 -17.84 -12.15
C SER A 77 0.51 -17.63 -11.81
N SER A 78 0.17 -16.71 -10.91
CA SER A 78 -1.22 -16.38 -10.58
C SER A 78 -1.85 -15.35 -11.53
N LEU A 79 -1.07 -14.71 -12.39
CA LEU A 79 -1.56 -13.61 -13.24
C LEU A 79 -2.69 -14.05 -14.18
N ASP A 80 -2.64 -15.27 -14.69
CA ASP A 80 -3.67 -15.82 -15.56
C ASP A 80 -4.97 -16.12 -14.80
N SER A 81 -4.87 -16.77 -13.64
CA SER A 81 -6.03 -17.08 -12.79
C SER A 81 -6.69 -15.82 -12.21
N HIS A 82 -5.92 -14.74 -12.04
CA HIS A 82 -6.42 -13.42 -11.62
C HIS A 82 -6.78 -12.49 -12.78
N SER A 83 -6.76 -12.98 -14.03
CA SER A 83 -7.19 -12.25 -15.23
C SER A 83 -6.47 -10.91 -15.43
N ALA A 84 -5.19 -10.83 -15.10
CA ALA A 84 -4.38 -9.60 -15.21
C ALA A 84 -4.37 -9.02 -16.63
N SER A 85 -4.46 -9.88 -17.65
CA SER A 85 -4.58 -9.48 -19.06
C SER A 85 -5.81 -8.60 -19.34
N HIS A 86 -6.91 -8.82 -18.62
CA HIS A 86 -8.13 -8.02 -18.78
C HIS A 86 -8.01 -6.65 -18.10
N MET A 87 -7.10 -6.49 -17.14
CA MET A 87 -6.79 -5.18 -16.52
C MET A 87 -5.92 -4.29 -17.41
N ALA A 88 -5.04 -4.90 -18.21
CA ALA A 88 -4.01 -4.18 -18.98
C ALA A 88 -4.59 -3.09 -19.91
N GLY A 89 -5.78 -3.31 -20.47
CA GLY A 89 -6.44 -2.35 -21.36
C GLY A 89 -6.82 -1.02 -20.69
N PHE A 90 -7.01 -1.00 -19.38
CA PHE A 90 -7.39 0.19 -18.61
C PHE A 90 -6.19 0.95 -18.05
N MET A 91 -5.00 0.35 -18.06
CA MET A 91 -3.80 0.94 -17.48
C MET A 91 -3.27 2.09 -18.38
N PRO A 92 -2.71 3.16 -17.78
CA PRO A 92 -2.08 4.22 -18.55
C PRO A 92 -0.87 3.70 -19.33
N GLU A 93 -0.46 4.44 -20.37
CA GLU A 93 0.61 4.04 -21.29
C GLU A 93 1.91 3.64 -20.59
N GLY A 94 2.38 4.43 -19.62
CA GLY A 94 3.61 4.12 -18.88
C GLY A 94 3.55 2.78 -18.14
N MET A 95 2.39 2.40 -17.59
CA MET A 95 2.22 1.13 -16.89
C MET A 95 2.19 -0.06 -17.87
N ARG A 96 1.53 0.09 -19.03
CA ARG A 96 1.46 -0.97 -20.05
C ARG A 96 2.81 -1.27 -20.68
N GLN A 97 3.68 -0.27 -20.79
CA GLN A 97 5.04 -0.45 -21.32
C GLN A 97 5.99 -1.11 -20.32
N ALA A 98 5.71 -1.00 -19.02
CA ALA A 98 6.57 -1.54 -17.96
C ALA A 98 6.52 -3.08 -17.85
N GLY A 99 5.45 -3.70 -18.35
CA GLY A 99 5.21 -5.15 -18.24
C GLY A 99 4.23 -5.49 -17.13
#